data_AF-A0A3P9CSB9-F1
#
_entry.id   AF-A0A3P9CSB9-F1
#
_cell.length_a   1.000
_cell.length_b   1.000
_cell.length_c   1.000
_cell.angle_alpha   90.00
_cell.angle_beta   90.00
_cell.angle_gamma   90.00
#
_symmetry.space_group_name_H-M   'P 1'
#
loop_
_entity.id
_entity.type
_entity.pdbx_description
1 polymer ?
#
loop_
_entity_poly.entity_id
_entity_poly.type
_entity_poly.pdbx_seq_one_letter_code
_entity_poly.pdbx_strand_id
1 'polypeptide(L)' 'MGKDFSLFKKEFLHTHNAYRAQHGAPPLTFNTELDDAAQKWANQMLAKKKLGHSDTDDGENVFYAWSSETKTLTGK' A
#
# COMPACT_ATOMS: atom_id res chain seq x y z
N MET A 1 13.10 15.24 -6.93
CA MET A 1 13.75 14.00 -6.49
C MET A 1 12.64 12.97 -6.25
N GLY A 2 12.49 11.98 -7.14
CA GLY A 2 11.42 10.98 -6.97
C GLY A 2 11.69 10.14 -5.71
N LYS A 3 10.69 9.96 -4.85
CA LYS A 3 10.80 9.08 -3.69
C LYS A 3 10.97 7.65 -4.20
N ASP A 4 12.04 6.96 -3.80
CA ASP A 4 12.24 5.55 -4.12
C ASP A 4 11.37 4.70 -3.18
N PHE A 5 10.29 4.13 -3.72
CA PHE A 5 9.38 3.23 -3.00
C PHE A 5 9.76 1.75 -3.17
N SER A 6 10.89 1.43 -3.81
CA SER A 6 11.35 0.04 -4.07
C SER A 6 11.41 -0.81 -2.79
N LEU A 7 11.97 -0.26 -1.71
CA LEU A 7 12.04 -0.95 -0.42
C LEU A 7 10.65 -1.16 0.18
N PHE A 8 9.81 -0.12 0.21
CA PHE A 8 8.43 -0.21 0.71
C PHE A 8 7.64 -1.31 -0.02
N LYS A 9 7.69 -1.33 -1.37
CA LYS A 9 7.00 -2.36 -2.16
C LYS A 9 7.51 -3.76 -1.82
N LYS A 10 8.83 -3.97 -1.81
CA LYS A 10 9.41 -5.28 -1.49
C LYS A 10 8.98 -5.77 -0.10
N GLU A 11 9.05 -4.92 0.91
CA GLU A 11 8.60 -5.24 2.26
C GLU A 11 7.10 -5.54 2.30
N PHE A 12 6.27 -4.73 1.63
CA PHE A 12 4.82 -4.90 1.59
C PHE A 12 4.42 -6.26 1.04
N LEU A 13 4.97 -6.64 -0.12
CA LEU A 13 4.68 -7.95 -0.72
C LEU A 13 5.19 -9.10 0.14
N HIS A 14 6.39 -8.96 0.71
CA HIS A 14 6.96 -9.97 1.59
C HIS A 14 6.10 -10.20 2.83
N THR A 15 5.70 -9.12 3.52
CA THR A 15 4.85 -9.18 4.71
C THR A 15 3.51 -9.86 4.42
N HIS A 16 2.84 -9.48 3.32
CA HIS A 16 1.57 -10.10 2.94
C HIS A 16 1.74 -11.59 2.63
N ASN A 17 2.78 -11.94 1.87
CA ASN A 17 3.04 -13.34 1.51
C ASN A 17 3.45 -14.19 2.73
N ALA A 18 4.10 -13.61 3.73
CA ALA A 18 4.39 -14.29 4.99
C ALA A 18 3.10 -14.68 5.73
N TYR A 19 2.13 -13.77 5.85
CA TYR A 19 0.82 -14.09 6.44
C TYR A 19 0.03 -15.08 5.59
N ARG A 20 0.01 -14.93 4.26
CA ARG A 20 -0.67 -15.88 3.36
C ARG A 20 -0.12 -17.29 3.48
N ALA A 21 1.20 -17.45 3.62
CA ALA A 21 1.84 -18.74 3.83
C ALA A 21 1.40 -19.40 5.15
N GLN A 22 1.24 -18.63 6.24
CA GLN A 22 0.71 -19.15 7.52
C GLN A 22 -0.69 -19.74 7.39
N HIS A 23 -1.48 -19.25 6.43
CA HIS A 23 -2.84 -19.72 6.13
C HIS A 23 -2.91 -20.68 4.92
N GLY A 24 -1.78 -21.11 4.36
CA GLY A 24 -1.75 -22.02 3.20
C GLY A 24 -2.25 -21.40 1.89
N ALA A 25 -2.33 -20.07 1.79
CA ALA A 25 -2.76 -19.38 0.57
C ALA A 25 -1.58 -19.16 -0.41
N PRO A 26 -1.81 -19.22 -1.74
CA PRO A 26 -0.77 -18.97 -2.74
C PRO A 26 -0.15 -17.56 -2.62
N PRO A 27 1.14 -17.34 -2.93
CA PRO A 27 1.74 -16.02 -2.86
C PRO A 27 1.15 -15.06 -3.91
N LEU A 28 1.11 -13.77 -3.58
CA LEU A 28 0.78 -12.68 -4.48
C LEU A 28 2.03 -12.21 -5.24
N THR A 29 1.79 -11.49 -6.33
CA THR A 29 2.79 -10.75 -7.12
C THR A 29 2.30 -9.32 -7.34
N PHE A 30 3.23 -8.41 -7.65
CA PHE A 30 2.84 -7.05 -8.04
C PHE A 30 2.14 -7.02 -9.38
N ASN A 31 1.22 -6.07 -9.52
CA ASN A 31 0.60 -5.66 -10.78
C ASN A 31 0.74 -4.15 -10.89
N THR A 32 1.38 -3.68 -11.97
CA THR A 32 1.67 -2.25 -12.17
C THR A 32 0.42 -1.39 -12.25
N GLU A 33 -0.67 -1.89 -12.85
CA GLU A 33 -1.93 -1.15 -12.96
C GLU A 33 -2.56 -0.94 -11.59
N LEU A 34 -2.57 -1.97 -10.73
CA LEU A 34 -3.05 -1.87 -9.35
C LEU A 34 -2.18 -0.94 -8.51
N ASP A 35 -0.85 -1.01 -8.67
CA ASP A 35 0.09 -0.13 -7.95
C ASP A 35 -0.16 1.34 -8.30
N ASP A 36 -0.33 1.64 -9.58
CA ASP A 36 -0.56 3.01 -10.08
C ASP A 36 -1.93 3.53 -9.63
N ALA A 37 -2.98 2.69 -9.67
CA ALA A 37 -4.30 3.02 -9.17
C ALA A 37 -4.29 3.32 -7.66
N ALA A 38 -3.66 2.45 -6.86
CA ALA A 38 -3.54 2.63 -5.42
C ALA A 38 -2.76 3.90 -5.06
N GLN A 39 -1.64 4.17 -5.74
CA GLN A 39 -0.85 5.37 -5.51
C GLN A 39 -1.60 6.65 -5.88
N LYS A 40 -2.36 6.62 -6.99
CA LYS A 40 -3.23 7.72 -7.40
C LYS A 40 -4.30 7.98 -6.34
N TRP A 41 -4.94 6.94 -5.80
CA TRP A 41 -5.95 7.09 -4.76
C TRP A 41 -5.37 7.63 -3.46
N ALA A 42 -4.22 7.10 -3.01
CA ALA A 42 -3.53 7.59 -1.82
C ALA A 42 -3.21 9.10 -1.92
N ASN A 43 -2.77 9.56 -3.10
CA ASN A 43 -2.54 10.99 -3.35
C ASN A 43 -3.83 11.82 -3.26
N GLN A 44 -4.96 11.30 -3.75
CA GLN A 44 -6.26 11.98 -3.62
C GLN A 44 -6.72 12.07 -2.16
N MET A 45 -6.56 11.00 -1.37
CA MET A 45 -6.89 10.97 0.05
C MET A 45 -6.03 11.95 0.86
N LEU A 46 -4.73 12.01 0.56
CA LEU A 46 -3.83 12.98 1.15
C LEU A 46 -4.27 14.43 0.85
N ALA A 47 -4.60 14.73 -0.41
CA ALA A 47 -5.06 16.06 -0.81
C ALA A 47 -6.38 16.47 -0.13
N LYS A 48 -7.31 15.51 0.02
CA LYS A 48 -8.61 15.73 0.68
C LYS A 48 -8.54 15.71 2.21
N LYS A 49 -7.41 15.27 2.80
CA LYS A 49 -7.23 15.00 4.24
C LYS A 49 -8.34 14.10 4.79
N LYS A 50 -8.75 13.10 4.02
CA LYS A 50 -9.81 12.15 4.37
C LYS A 50 -9.38 10.75 3.98
N LEU A 51 -9.72 9.77 4.80
CA LEU A 51 -9.62 8.35 4.46
C LEU A 51 -10.95 7.87 3.90
N GLY A 52 -10.92 7.05 2.85
CA GLY A 52 -12.10 6.45 2.25
C GLY A 52 -11.75 5.50 1.12
N HIS A 53 -12.72 4.68 0.74
CA HIS A 53 -12.58 3.77 -0.37
C HIS A 53 -12.70 4.46 -1.73
N SER A 54 -11.95 3.98 -2.71
CA SER A 54 -12.09 4.42 -4.10
C SER A 54 -13.32 3.78 -4.77
N ASP A 55 -13.66 4.30 -5.94
CA ASP A 55 -14.68 3.71 -6.82
C ASP A 55 -13.98 2.76 -7.80
N THR A 56 -13.59 1.58 -7.29
CA THR A 56 -12.87 0.54 -8.04
C THR A 56 -13.62 -0.79 -7.95
N ASP A 57 -13.47 -1.63 -8.98
CA ASP A 57 -13.98 -3.01 -8.98
C ASP A 57 -13.02 -3.99 -8.28
N ASP A 58 -11.81 -3.56 -7.95
CA ASP A 58 -10.80 -4.34 -7.25
C ASP A 58 -11.03 -4.37 -5.72
N GLY A 59 -10.52 -5.41 -5.05
CA GLY A 59 -10.48 -5.42 -3.59
C GLY A 59 -9.55 -4.34 -3.03
N GLU A 60 -9.99 -3.59 -2.02
CA GLU A 60 -9.24 -2.44 -1.51
C GLU A 60 -9.12 -2.43 0.03
N ASN A 61 -7.89 -2.24 0.52
CA ASN A 61 -7.61 -1.88 1.91
C ASN A 61 -7.00 -0.47 1.96
N VAL A 62 -7.46 0.37 2.88
CA VAL A 62 -6.95 1.73 3.07
C VAL A 62 -6.46 1.95 4.50
N PHE A 63 -5.32 2.63 4.65
CA PHE A 63 -4.70 2.91 5.94
C PHE A 63 -4.21 4.37 6.01
N TYR A 64 -4.28 4.94 7.21
CA TYR A 64 -3.73 6.25 7.51
C TYR A 64 -3.12 6.27 8.91
N ALA A 65 -2.00 6.97 9.05
CA ALA A 65 -1.39 7.29 10.32
C ALA A 65 -0.86 8.73 10.29
N TRP A 66 -0.83 9.37 11.46
CA TRP A 66 -0.26 10.69 11.65
C TRP A 66 0.65 10.71 12.87
N SER A 67 1.71 11.50 12.78
CA SER A 67 2.67 11.73 13.86
C SER A 67 3.32 13.09 13.63
N SER A 68 3.66 13.80 14.71
CA SER A 68 4.54 14.96 14.64
C SER A 68 6.00 14.59 14.42
N GLU A 69 6.37 13.34 14.72
CA GLU A 69 7.70 12.79 14.46
C GLU A 69 7.83 12.31 13.01
N THR A 70 9.00 12.54 12.41
CA THR A 70 9.35 11.95 11.12
C THR A 70 9.47 10.43 11.26
N LYS A 71 8.60 9.69 10.57
CA LYS A 71 8.65 8.23 10.51
C LYS A 71 9.18 7.76 9.15
N THR A 72 10.01 6.72 9.17
CA THR A 72 10.39 5.99 7.96
C THR A 72 9.19 5.20 7.46
N LEU A 73 8.85 5.35 6.18
CA LEU A 73 7.80 4.56 5.55
C LEU A 73 8.32 3.12 5.33
N THR A 74 7.64 2.14 5.92
CA THR A 74 7.97 0.71 5.79
C THR A 74 6.79 -0.07 5.22
N GLY A 75 7.04 -1.15 4.50
CA GLY A 75 6.00 -2.05 3.98
C GLY A 75 5.57 -3.12 4.98
N LYS A 76 5.65 -2.83 6.28
CA LYS A 76 5.36 -3.75 7.37
C LYS A 76 4.16 -3.26 8.16
#